data_AF-A0A6N7QSE1-F1
#
_entry.id   AF-A0A6N7QSE1-F1
#
_cell.length_a   1.000
_cell.length_b   1.000
_cell.length_c   1.000
_cell.angle_alpha   90.00
_cell.angle_beta   90.00
_cell.angle_gamma   90.00
#
_symmetry.space_group_name_H-M   'P 1'
#
loop_
_entity.id
_entity.type
_entity.pdbx_description
1 polymer ?
#
loop_
_entity_poly.entity_id
_entity_poly.type
_entity_poly.pdbx_seq_one_letter_code
_entity_poly.pdbx_strand_id
1 'polypeptide(L)'
;MNSDKSDHIHFKKRGAKTFRRGKALAFLERLKLKRSTIQQQLEQPEFQSIQQILVGELKAIDMMMEEFKQLFELVETETHNKKGCEQNEEN
;
A
#
# COMPACT_ATOMS: atom_id res chain seq x y z
N MET A 1 14.60 -42.24 -30.40
CA MET A 1 14.90 -41.00 -31.14
C MET A 1 13.59 -40.61 -31.82
N ASN A 2 12.89 -39.52 -31.51
CA ASN A 2 13.28 -38.26 -30.89
C ASN A 2 12.18 -37.74 -29.98
N SER A 3 12.65 -37.11 -28.92
CA SER A 3 11.95 -36.27 -27.97
C SER A 3 11.54 -34.95 -28.62
N ASP A 4 10.25 -34.65 -28.65
CA ASP A 4 9.76 -33.27 -28.75
C ASP A 4 8.74 -33.04 -27.63
N LYS A 5 9.28 -32.84 -26.42
CA LYS A 5 8.57 -32.20 -25.32
C LYS A 5 8.65 -30.71 -25.59
N SER A 6 7.62 -30.17 -26.23
CA SER A 6 7.42 -28.72 -26.28
C SER A 6 6.99 -28.24 -24.90
N ASP A 7 7.98 -27.85 -24.10
CA ASP A 7 7.81 -27.16 -22.83
C ASP A 7 7.06 -25.85 -23.06
N HIS A 8 5.76 -25.88 -22.82
CA HIS A 8 4.94 -24.68 -22.76
C HIS A 8 5.43 -23.80 -21.60
N ILE A 9 6.16 -22.75 -21.95
CA ILE A 9 6.58 -21.68 -21.07
C ILE A 9 5.33 -21.10 -20.39
N HIS A 10 5.16 -21.45 -19.12
CA HIS A 10 4.24 -20.77 -18.21
C HIS A 10 4.72 -19.33 -18.02
N PHE A 11 4.28 -18.43 -18.90
CA PHE A 11 4.34 -16.98 -18.68
C PHE A 11 3.53 -16.67 -17.43
N LYS A 12 4.24 -16.59 -16.30
CA LYS A 12 3.70 -16.21 -15.01
C LYS A 12 3.02 -14.84 -15.14
N LYS A 13 1.69 -14.84 -14.99
CA LYS A 13 0.78 -13.68 -14.89
C LYS A 13 1.09 -12.79 -13.66
N ARG A 14 2.34 -12.38 -13.47
CA ARG A 14 2.84 -11.64 -12.29
C ARG A 14 2.78 -10.12 -12.44
N GLY A 15 2.47 -9.57 -13.62
CA GLY A 15 2.59 -8.12 -13.86
C GLY A 15 1.41 -7.24 -13.42
N ALA A 16 0.17 -7.69 -13.63
CA ALA A 16 -1.00 -6.84 -13.40
C ALA A 16 -1.36 -6.69 -11.90
N LYS A 17 -1.18 -7.74 -11.10
CA LYS A 17 -1.48 -7.73 -9.66
C LYS A 17 -0.46 -6.90 -8.86
N THR A 18 0.83 -6.94 -9.22
CA THR A 18 1.89 -6.16 -8.56
C THR A 18 1.80 -4.67 -8.86
N PHE A 19 1.42 -4.28 -10.08
CA PHE A 19 1.23 -2.88 -10.44
C PHE A 19 0.05 -2.25 -9.67
N ARG A 20 -1.09 -2.94 -9.60
CA ARG A 20 -2.26 -2.46 -8.85
C ARG A 20 -1.95 -2.29 -7.36
N ARG A 21 -1.27 -3.27 -6.76
CA ARG A 21 -0.82 -3.19 -5.37
C ARG A 21 0.17 -2.03 -5.15
N GLY A 22 1.14 -1.86 -6.04
CA GLY A 22 2.11 -0.75 -5.95
C GLY A 22 1.43 0.62 -6.03
N LYS A 23 0.45 0.79 -6.92
CA LYS A 23 -0.36 2.01 -7.01
C LYS A 23 -1.21 2.23 -5.76
N ALA A 24 -1.80 1.18 -5.21
CA ALA A 24 -2.57 1.26 -3.97
C ALA A 24 -1.72 1.71 -2.78
N LEU A 25 -0.53 1.12 -2.61
CA LEU A 25 0.43 1.54 -1.57
C LEU A 25 0.86 2.99 -1.76
N ALA A 26 1.20 3.41 -2.99
CA ALA A 26 1.58 4.79 -3.25
C ALA A 26 0.46 5.79 -2.95
N PHE A 27 -0.80 5.40 -3.16
CA PHE A 27 -1.96 6.21 -2.79
C PHE A 27 -2.14 6.27 -1.27
N LEU A 28 -2.00 5.14 -0.57
CA LEU A 28 -2.07 5.08 0.89
C LEU A 28 -0.98 5.96 1.55
N GLU A 29 0.23 5.99 1.00
CA GLU A 29 1.29 6.89 1.48
C GLU A 29 0.92 8.37 1.32
N ARG A 30 0.21 8.75 0.25
CA ARG A 30 -0.30 10.11 0.10
C ARG A 30 -1.37 10.44 1.15
N LEU A 31 -2.23 9.50 1.50
CA LEU A 31 -3.21 9.69 2.58
C LEU A 31 -2.53 9.84 3.94
N LYS A 32 -1.50 9.02 4.24
CA LYS A 32 -0.68 9.15 5.45
C LYS A 32 -0.01 10.52 5.55
N LEU A 33 0.53 11.03 4.44
CA LEU A 33 1.13 12.36 4.39
C LEU A 33 0.09 13.45 4.72
N LYS A 34 -1.07 13.44 4.06
CA LYS A 34 -2.15 14.39 4.34
C LYS A 34 -2.61 14.33 5.80
N ARG A 35 -2.81 13.12 6.33
CA ARG A 35 -3.13 12.88 7.74
C ARG A 35 -2.13 13.56 8.66
N SER A 36 -0.83 13.32 8.44
CA SER A 36 0.25 13.92 9.23
C SER A 36 0.24 15.45 9.15
N THR A 37 0.00 16.02 7.96
CA THR A 37 -0.09 17.47 7.79
C THR A 37 -1.23 18.06 8.59
N ILE A 38 -2.43 17.47 8.55
CA ILE A 38 -3.58 17.95 9.32
C ILE A 38 -3.34 17.83 10.82
N GLN A 39 -2.69 16.74 11.27
CA GLN A 39 -2.30 16.60 12.67
C GLN A 39 -1.37 17.72 13.11
N GLN A 40 -0.36 18.05 12.31
CA GLN A 40 0.53 19.19 12.60
C GLN A 40 -0.23 20.52 12.63
N GLN A 41 -1.19 20.72 11.73
CA GLN A 41 -2.02 21.93 11.72
C GLN A 41 -2.89 22.07 12.97
N LEU A 42 -3.40 20.95 13.52
CA LEU A 42 -4.18 20.98 14.76
C LEU A 42 -3.40 21.51 15.96
N GLU A 43 -2.06 21.39 15.93
CA GLU A 43 -1.16 21.88 16.98
C GLU A 43 -0.79 23.36 16.80
N GLN A 44 -1.05 23.98 15.65
CA GLN A 44 -0.67 25.37 15.40
C GLN A 44 -1.79 26.36 15.77
N PRO A 45 -1.45 27.46 16.47
CA PRO A 45 -2.44 28.45 16.93
C PRO A 45 -3.15 29.17 15.78
N GLU A 46 -2.51 29.34 14.61
CA GLU A 46 -3.13 29.98 13.44
C GLU A 46 -4.36 29.25 12.90
N PHE A 47 -4.53 27.97 13.21
CA PHE A 47 -5.67 27.16 12.78
C PHE A 47 -6.77 27.00 13.85
N GLN A 48 -6.65 27.68 15.00
CA GLN A 48 -7.61 27.56 16.11
C GLN A 48 -9.07 27.84 15.68
N SER A 49 -9.28 28.81 14.77
CA SER A 49 -10.60 29.18 14.25
C SER A 49 -11.25 28.11 13.38
N ILE A 50 -10.47 27.18 12.82
CA ILE A 50 -10.93 26.11 11.92
C ILE A 50 -10.70 24.70 12.48
N GLN A 51 -10.31 24.56 13.76
CA GLN A 51 -9.98 23.25 14.35
C GLN A 51 -11.06 22.19 14.16
N GLN A 52 -12.35 22.54 14.29
CA GLN A 52 -13.44 21.57 14.10
C GLN A 52 -13.50 21.02 12.66
N ILE A 53 -13.17 21.85 11.67
CA ILE A 53 -13.08 21.44 10.27
C ILE A 53 -11.91 20.47 10.10
N LEU A 54 -10.74 20.82 10.64
CA LEU A 54 -9.54 19.97 10.57
C LEU A 54 -9.73 18.61 11.28
N VAL A 55 -10.41 18.58 12.42
CA VAL A 55 -10.79 17.33 13.11
C VAL A 55 -11.73 16.49 12.24
N GLY A 56 -12.70 17.11 11.58
CA GLY A 56 -13.60 16.44 10.65
C GLY A 56 -12.86 15.85 9.45
N GLU A 57 -11.95 16.62 8.85
CA GLU A 57 -11.12 16.17 7.73
C GLU A 57 -10.18 15.03 8.13
N LEU A 58 -9.55 15.12 9.30
CA LEU A 58 -8.70 14.06 9.84
C LEU A 58 -9.47 12.74 9.98
N LYS A 59 -10.68 12.79 10.55
CA LYS A 59 -11.55 11.61 10.68
C LYS A 59 -11.94 11.03 9.32
N ALA A 60 -12.26 11.88 8.35
CA ALA A 60 -12.59 11.43 6.99
C ALA A 60 -11.41 10.74 6.31
N ILE A 61 -10.18 11.24 6.49
CA ILE A 61 -8.97 10.59 5.97
C ILE A 61 -8.74 9.25 6.67
N ASP A 62 -8.88 9.19 8.00
CA ASP A 62 -8.73 7.95 8.75
C ASP A 62 -9.72 6.87 8.28
N MET A 63 -11.00 7.23 8.12
CA MET A 63 -12.02 6.32 7.59
C MET A 63 -11.68 5.84 6.18
N MET A 64 -11.31 6.76 5.28
CA MET A 64 -10.93 6.44 3.90
C MET A 64 -9.71 5.52 3.85
N MET A 65 -8.73 5.71 4.73
CA MET A 65 -7.55 4.86 4.81
C MET A 65 -7.91 3.42 5.21
N GLU A 66 -8.80 3.24 6.19
CA GLU A 66 -9.25 1.91 6.62
C GLU A 66 -10.08 1.20 5.54
N GLU A 67 -11.04 1.90 4.94
CA GLU A 67 -11.83 1.38 3.81
C GLU A 67 -10.92 0.99 2.63
N PHE A 68 -9.92 1.83 2.33
CA PHE A 68 -8.97 1.57 1.25
C PHE A 68 -8.09 0.34 1.53
N LYS A 69 -7.60 0.18 2.77
CA LYS A 69 -6.83 -1.01 3.17
C LYS A 69 -7.66 -2.28 3.02
N GLN A 70 -8.93 -2.25 3.40
CA GLN A 70 -9.84 -3.38 3.25
C GLN A 70 -10.11 -3.68 1.77
N LEU A 71 -10.43 -2.66 0.97
CA LEU A 71 -10.72 -2.78 -0.46
C LEU A 71 -9.57 -3.41 -1.26
N PHE A 72 -8.33 -3.11 -0.87
CA PHE A 72 -7.13 -3.60 -1.54
C PHE A 72 -6.40 -4.73 -0.78
N GLU A 73 -7.01 -5.28 0.28
CA GLU A 73 -6.45 -6.36 1.11
C GLU A 73 -5.01 -6.06 1.57
N LEU A 74 -4.72 -4.81 1.92
CA LEU A 74 -3.36 -4.35 2.23
C LEU A 74 -2.91 -4.78 3.63
N VAL A 75 -3.83 -5.25 4.48
CA VAL A 75 -3.60 -5.58 5.90
C VAL A 75 -2.74 -6.86 6.07
N GLU A 76 -2.81 -7.83 5.15
CA GLU A 76 -2.26 -9.19 5.35
C GLU A 76 -0.77 -9.37 4.97
N THR A 77 -0.07 -8.32 4.55
CA THR A 77 1.17 -8.47 3.76
C THR A 77 2.40 -7.76 4.31
N GLU A 78 2.27 -7.00 5.41
CA GLU A 78 3.43 -6.46 6.13
C GLU A 78 4.16 -7.54 6.95
N THR A 79 3.48 -8.64 7.28
CA THR A 79 4.04 -9.78 8.03
C THR A 79 4.71 -10.85 7.15
N HIS A 80 4.33 -10.98 5.87
CA HIS A 80 4.81 -12.07 5.00
C HIS A 80 5.87 -11.65 3.96
N ASN A 81 6.18 -10.36 3.77
CA ASN A 81 7.20 -9.93 2.81
C ASN A 81 8.63 -9.79 3.39
N LYS A 82 8.85 -10.10 4.68
CA LYS A 82 10.19 -10.14 5.29
C LYS A 82 10.92 -11.48 5.13
N LYS A 83 10.32 -12.49 4.50
CA LYS A 83 10.97 -13.79 4.23
C LYS A 83 10.76 -14.18 2.78
N GLY A 84 11.76 -13.94 1.93
CA GLY A 84 11.73 -14.50 0.58
C GLY A 84 12.56 -13.76 -0.46
N CYS A 85 13.83 -13.51 -0.18
CA CYS A 85 14.90 -13.61 -1.18
C CYS A 85 16.27 -13.55 -0.48
N GLU A 86 16.57 -14.53 0.37
CA GLU A 86 17.96 -14.87 0.65
C GLU A 86 18.40 -15.83 -0.45
N GLN A 87 19.52 -15.46 -1.06
CA GLN A 87 20.14 -16.08 -2.21
C GLN A 87 20.63 -17.49 -1.83
N ASN A 88 20.25 -18.50 -2.60
CA ASN A 88 20.99 -19.75 -2.63
C ASN A 88 21.88 -19.71 -3.89
N GLU A 89 23.06 -19.11 -3.73
CA GLU A 89 24.25 -19.52 -4.47
C GLU A 89 24.98 -20.59 -3.63
N GLU A 90 25.65 -21.52 -4.33
CA GLU A 90 26.54 -22.57 -3.81
C GLU A 90 25.88 -23.84 -3.22
N ASN A 91 25.72 -24.88 -4.05
CA ASN A 91 26.74 -25.93 -4.25
C ASN A 91 26.35 -26.87 -5.41
#